data_AF-A0A1W9UVN8-F1
#
_entry.id   AF-A0A1W9UVN8-F1
#
_cell.length_a   1.000
_cell.length_b   1.000
_cell.length_c   1.000
_cell.angle_alpha   90.00
_cell.angle_beta   90.00
_cell.angle_gamma   90.00
#
_symmetry.space_group_name_H-M   'P 1'
#
loop_
_entity.id
_entity.type
_entity.pdbx_description
1 polymer ?
#
loop_
_entity_poly.entity_id
_entity_poly.type
_entity_poly.pdbx_seq_one_letter_code
_entity_poly.pdbx_strand_id
1 'polypeptide(L)'
;MLKPVGVLLVPRRPGRAEAFLWGLAGACGFALTEGMLNSAIDLNSWVTVVLMRVGTSITHCLTGGLMGLGWYSLRTARRPWRAIGLYLLAVTLHGLWNFITLGIGGLAFGAAMISEAMANLGIVLLLGALLALLAFCIAALIGLVRWLQNSELELTRP
;
A
#
# COMPACT_ATOMS: atom_id res chain seq x y z
N MET A 1 3.86 7.72 -4.17
CA MET A 1 4.35 8.40 -2.96
C MET A 1 4.06 9.91 -2.95
N LEU A 2 4.11 10.63 -4.08
CA LEU A 2 3.73 12.06 -4.20
C LEU A 2 2.23 12.40 -4.07
N LYS A 3 1.37 11.40 -3.91
CA LYS A 3 -0.08 11.45 -4.12
C LYS A 3 -0.91 12.08 -2.97
N PRO A 4 -0.48 12.04 -1.69
CA PRO A 4 -1.21 12.67 -0.59
C PRO A 4 -0.82 14.14 -0.34
N VAL A 5 -0.17 14.81 -1.30
CA VAL A 5 0.14 16.25 -1.20
C VAL A 5 -1.11 17.11 -0.99
N GLY A 6 -2.30 16.61 -1.35
CA GLY A 6 -3.59 17.25 -1.00
C GLY A 6 -3.75 17.57 0.49
N VAL A 7 -3.13 16.80 1.40
CA VAL A 7 -3.11 17.08 2.84
C VAL A 7 -2.39 18.40 3.17
N LEU A 8 -1.44 18.82 2.33
CA LEU A 8 -0.74 20.11 2.46
C LEU A 8 -1.55 21.28 1.89
N LEU A 9 -2.43 21.01 0.92
CA LEU A 9 -3.21 22.05 0.22
C LEU A 9 -4.42 22.53 1.02
N VAL A 10 -4.92 21.73 1.97
CA VAL A 10 -6.02 22.14 2.83
C VAL A 10 -5.49 23.13 3.90
N PRO A 11 -5.99 24.37 3.99
CA PRO A 11 -5.48 25.36 4.96
C PRO A 11 -5.67 24.92 6.42
N ARG A 12 -6.73 24.15 6.68
CA ARG A 12 -7.05 23.56 7.98
C ARG A 12 -6.06 22.45 8.35
N ARG A 13 -5.65 22.40 9.63
CA ARG A 13 -4.81 21.32 10.16
C ARG A 13 -5.69 20.12 10.51
N PRO A 14 -5.53 18.97 9.84
CA PRO A 14 -6.35 17.80 10.12
C PRO A 14 -5.98 17.15 11.45
N GLY A 15 -6.96 16.48 12.05
CA GLY A 15 -6.72 15.50 13.12
C GLY A 15 -5.94 14.27 12.61
N ARG A 16 -5.55 13.36 13.51
CA ARG A 16 -4.76 12.18 13.13
C ARG A 16 -5.56 11.25 12.21
N ALA A 17 -6.78 10.92 12.61
CA ALA A 17 -7.66 10.04 11.86
C ALA A 17 -8.03 10.66 10.50
N GLU A 18 -8.32 11.96 10.49
CA GLU A 18 -8.64 12.73 9.29
C GLU A 18 -7.48 12.71 8.28
N ALA A 19 -6.25 12.97 8.74
CA ALA A 19 -5.07 12.95 7.86
C ALA A 19 -4.80 11.56 7.27
N PHE A 20 -5.00 10.49 8.06
CA PHE A 20 -4.91 9.11 7.59
C PHE A 20 -5.96 8.84 6.50
N LEU A 21 -7.23 9.21 6.73
CA LEU A 21 -8.32 9.01 5.78
C LEU A 21 -8.12 9.78 4.49
N TRP A 22 -7.62 11.01 4.55
CA TRP A 22 -7.28 11.80 3.35
C TRP A 22 -6.19 11.12 2.52
N GLY A 23 -5.14 10.63 3.17
CA GLY A 23 -4.07 9.89 2.52
C GLY A 23 -4.56 8.58 1.88
N LEU A 24 -5.41 7.84 2.61
CA LEU A 24 -6.02 6.59 2.16
C LEU A 24 -6.95 6.84 0.97
N ALA A 25 -7.85 7.82 1.04
CA ALA A 25 -8.79 8.15 -0.03
C ALA A 25 -8.06 8.56 -1.32
N GLY A 26 -7.04 9.42 -1.22
CA GLY A 26 -6.23 9.80 -2.37
C GLY A 26 -5.51 8.61 -3.02
N ALA A 27 -5.03 7.65 -2.21
CA ALA A 27 -4.41 6.45 -2.73
C ALA A 27 -5.40 5.43 -3.32
N CYS A 28 -6.59 5.30 -2.75
CA CYS A 28 -7.62 4.43 -3.31
C CYS A 28 -8.14 4.97 -4.66
N GLY A 29 -8.29 6.30 -4.80
CA GLY A 29 -8.60 6.93 -6.10
C GLY A 29 -7.53 6.69 -7.16
N PHE A 30 -6.25 6.75 -6.77
CA PHE A 30 -5.14 6.37 -7.65
C PHE A 30 -5.20 4.89 -8.04
N ALA A 31 -5.38 3.98 -7.07
CA ALA A 31 -5.42 2.54 -7.32
C ALA A 31 -6.58 2.14 -8.24
N LEU A 32 -7.75 2.77 -8.09
CA LEU A 32 -8.88 2.60 -9.01
C LEU A 32 -8.51 3.03 -10.43
N THR A 33 -7.90 4.21 -10.58
CA THR A 33 -7.47 4.73 -11.90
C THR A 33 -6.42 3.83 -12.54
N GLU A 34 -5.43 3.39 -11.78
CA GLU A 34 -4.38 2.47 -12.22
C GLU A 34 -4.95 1.10 -12.61
N GLY A 35 -5.88 0.56 -11.82
CA GLY A 35 -6.58 -0.69 -12.11
C GLY A 35 -7.43 -0.62 -13.37
N MET A 36 -8.09 0.51 -13.62
CA MET A 36 -8.85 0.75 -14.85
C MET A 36 -7.92 0.83 -16.07
N LEU A 37 -6.82 1.58 -16.00
CA LEU A 37 -5.87 1.72 -17.10
C LEU A 37 -5.13 0.40 -17.41
N ASN A 38 -4.89 -0.45 -16.42
CA ASN A 38 -4.29 -1.77 -16.61
C ASN A 38 -5.30 -2.87 -17.03
N SER A 39 -6.53 -2.51 -17.41
CA SER A 39 -7.58 -3.49 -17.74
C SER A 39 -7.42 -4.26 -19.05
N ALA A 40 -6.34 -4.05 -19.81
CA ALA A 40 -6.17 -4.63 -21.15
C ALA A 40 -5.38 -5.96 -21.20
N ILE A 41 -5.05 -6.59 -20.07
CA ILE A 41 -4.13 -7.75 -20.03
C ILE A 41 -4.88 -9.06 -19.72
N ASP A 42 -4.79 -9.97 -20.70
CA ASP A 42 -5.08 -11.43 -20.75
C ASP A 42 -6.16 -12.00 -19.81
N LEU A 43 -7.26 -12.46 -20.41
CA LEU A 43 -8.40 -13.10 -19.74
C LEU A 43 -8.10 -14.54 -19.27
N ASN A 44 -7.04 -15.19 -19.77
CA ASN A 44 -6.75 -16.60 -19.47
C ASN A 44 -6.31 -16.84 -18.02
N SER A 45 -5.88 -15.81 -17.29
CA SER A 45 -5.50 -15.90 -15.86
C SER A 45 -6.25 -14.88 -14.99
N TRP A 46 -7.55 -14.72 -15.23
CA TRP A 46 -8.39 -13.71 -14.57
C TRP A 46 -8.26 -13.70 -13.04
N VAL A 47 -8.25 -14.86 -12.38
CA VAL A 47 -8.12 -14.95 -10.91
C VAL A 47 -6.80 -14.33 -10.43
N THR A 48 -5.68 -14.68 -11.07
CA THR A 48 -4.36 -14.14 -10.74
C THR A 48 -4.31 -12.64 -10.96
N VAL A 49 -4.86 -12.16 -12.08
CA VAL A 49 -4.93 -10.73 -12.41
C VAL A 49 -5.75 -9.97 -11.36
N VAL A 50 -6.90 -10.50 -10.96
CA VAL A 50 -7.75 -9.88 -9.92
C VAL A 50 -7.03 -9.84 -8.58
N LEU A 51 -6.39 -10.94 -8.16
CA LEU A 51 -5.60 -11.00 -6.92
C LEU A 51 -4.49 -9.94 -6.88
N MET A 52 -3.75 -9.81 -7.98
CA MET A 52 -2.69 -8.81 -8.11
C MET A 52 -3.23 -7.39 -8.03
N ARG A 53 -4.41 -7.11 -8.61
CA ARG A 53 -5.05 -5.78 -8.55
C ARG A 53 -5.58 -5.44 -7.17
N VAL A 54 -6.28 -6.38 -6.54
CA VAL A 54 -6.80 -6.21 -5.19
C VAL A 54 -5.64 -5.97 -4.23
N GLY A 55 -4.58 -6.77 -4.33
CA GLY A 55 -3.41 -6.61 -3.49
C GLY A 55 -2.68 -5.28 -3.73
N THR A 56 -2.49 -4.88 -5.00
CA THR A 56 -1.92 -3.57 -5.35
C THR A 56 -2.74 -2.43 -4.74
N SER A 57 -4.07 -2.53 -4.83
CA SER A 57 -4.99 -1.53 -4.27
C SER A 57 -4.88 -1.42 -2.74
N ILE A 58 -4.82 -2.56 -2.04
CA ILE A 58 -4.66 -2.62 -0.58
C ILE A 58 -3.32 -2.00 -0.16
N THR A 59 -2.22 -2.37 -0.82
CA THR A 59 -0.89 -1.80 -0.56
C THR A 59 -0.88 -0.29 -0.82
N HIS A 60 -1.55 0.18 -1.87
CA HIS A 60 -1.71 1.61 -2.13
C HIS A 60 -2.49 2.33 -1.03
N CYS A 61 -3.67 1.82 -0.63
CA CYS A 61 -4.46 2.44 0.41
C CYS A 61 -3.69 2.49 1.76
N LEU A 62 -2.94 1.44 2.13
CA LEU A 62 -2.08 1.43 3.32
C LEU A 62 -0.97 2.49 3.24
N THR A 63 -0.18 2.46 2.16
CA THR A 63 0.96 3.38 1.99
C THR A 63 0.49 4.83 1.84
N GLY A 64 -0.68 5.06 1.26
CA GLY A 64 -1.37 6.35 1.23
C GLY A 64 -1.74 6.84 2.62
N GLY A 65 -2.37 5.99 3.43
CA GLY A 65 -2.71 6.29 4.82
C GLY A 65 -1.48 6.61 5.68
N LEU A 66 -0.41 5.82 5.56
CA LEU A 66 0.88 6.08 6.23
C LEU A 66 1.46 7.44 5.85
N MET A 67 1.40 7.81 4.56
CA MET A 67 1.84 9.13 4.14
C MET A 67 0.93 10.25 4.62
N GLY A 68 -0.39 10.03 4.74
CA GLY A 68 -1.30 10.94 5.42
C GLY A 68 -0.86 11.23 6.85
N LEU A 69 -0.52 10.18 7.61
CA LEU A 69 0.04 10.30 8.96
C LEU A 69 1.42 10.95 8.98
N GLY A 70 2.23 10.74 7.94
CA GLY A 70 3.51 11.40 7.74
C GLY A 70 3.35 12.91 7.61
N TRP A 71 2.40 13.35 6.77
CA TRP A 71 2.06 14.77 6.62
C TRP A 71 1.49 15.38 7.89
N TYR A 72 0.62 14.66 8.61
CA TYR A 72 0.17 15.08 9.95
C TYR A 72 1.36 15.27 10.91
N SER A 73 2.31 14.32 10.92
CA SER A 73 3.46 14.37 11.80
C SER A 73 4.34 15.58 11.51
N LEU A 74 4.52 15.92 10.23
CA LEU A 74 5.31 17.08 9.81
C LEU A 74 4.59 18.41 10.13
N ARG A 75 3.31 18.53 9.76
CA ARG A 75 2.58 19.80 9.75
C ARG A 75 1.90 20.13 11.07
N THR A 76 1.25 19.15 11.70
CA THR A 76 0.43 19.34 12.90
C THR A 76 1.22 18.99 14.16
N ALA A 77 1.82 17.79 14.22
CA ALA A 77 2.54 17.35 15.42
C ALA A 77 3.98 17.90 15.53
N ARG A 78 4.52 18.52 14.46
CA ARG A 78 5.89 19.04 14.38
C ARG A 78 6.97 18.01 14.76
N ARG A 79 6.77 16.74 14.36
CA ARG A 79 7.68 15.61 14.59
C ARG A 79 8.23 15.09 13.25
N PRO A 80 9.21 15.78 12.64
CA PRO A 80 9.72 15.45 11.31
C PRO A 80 10.32 14.04 11.23
N TRP A 81 10.98 13.57 12.29
CA TRP A 81 11.55 12.21 12.35
C TRP A 81 10.49 11.12 12.20
N ARG A 82 9.27 11.34 12.72
CA ARG A 82 8.15 10.42 12.51
C ARG A 82 7.67 10.43 11.07
N ALA A 83 7.67 11.59 10.42
CA ALA A 83 7.31 11.70 9.01
C ALA A 83 8.31 10.92 8.13
N ILE A 84 9.61 11.02 8.42
CA ILE A 84 10.64 10.25 7.72
C ILE A 84 10.44 8.75 7.94
N GLY A 85 10.22 8.30 9.18
CA GLY A 85 9.97 6.88 9.46
C GLY A 85 8.74 6.33 8.73
N LEU A 86 7.64 7.09 8.69
CA LEU A 86 6.42 6.71 7.97
C LEU A 86 6.62 6.70 6.45
N TYR A 87 7.39 7.65 5.92
CA TYR A 87 7.77 7.67 4.50
C TYR A 87 8.61 6.47 4.12
N LEU A 88 9.66 6.17 4.88
CA LEU A 88 10.52 5.01 4.63
C LEU A 88 9.73 3.71 4.71
N LEU A 89 8.85 3.56 5.70
CA LEU A 89 7.97 2.39 5.79
C LEU A 89 7.06 2.25 4.56
N ALA A 90 6.44 3.35 4.13
CA ALA A 90 5.58 3.34 2.94
C ALA A 90 6.37 2.98 1.66
N VAL A 91 7.56 3.57 1.47
CA VAL A 91 8.42 3.24 0.32
C VAL A 91 8.85 1.78 0.36
N THR A 92 9.25 1.25 1.51
CA THR A 92 9.66 -0.14 1.66
C THR A 92 8.52 -1.10 1.35
N LEU A 93 7.32 -0.88 1.90
CA LEU A 93 6.17 -1.76 1.64
C LEU A 93 5.78 -1.76 0.16
N HIS A 94 5.75 -0.59 -0.47
CA HIS A 94 5.45 -0.48 -1.89
C HIS A 94 6.56 -1.07 -2.76
N GLY A 95 7.83 -0.85 -2.40
CA GLY A 95 9.00 -1.40 -3.08
C GLY A 95 9.03 -2.93 -3.01
N LEU A 96 8.70 -3.52 -1.85
CA LEU A 96 8.58 -4.97 -1.68
C LEU A 96 7.48 -5.55 -2.56
N TRP A 97 6.31 -4.90 -2.61
CA TRP A 97 5.23 -5.29 -3.52
C TRP A 97 5.72 -5.30 -4.98
N ASN A 98 6.33 -4.21 -5.43
CA ASN A 98 6.83 -4.11 -6.80
C ASN A 98 7.93 -5.13 -7.10
N PHE A 99 8.85 -5.36 -6.16
CA PHE A 99 9.93 -6.33 -6.32
C PHE A 99 9.39 -7.75 -6.50
N ILE A 100 8.43 -8.16 -5.67
CA ILE A 100 7.83 -9.50 -5.75
C ILE A 100 7.03 -9.67 -7.05
N THR A 101 6.20 -8.69 -7.39
CA THR A 101 5.38 -8.73 -8.62
C THR A 101 6.23 -8.76 -9.89
N LEU A 102 7.29 -7.94 -9.97
CA LEU A 102 8.26 -7.98 -11.06
C LEU A 102 9.04 -9.30 -11.09
N GLY A 103 9.41 -9.85 -9.93
CA GLY A 103 10.06 -11.16 -9.83
C GLY A 103 9.21 -12.29 -10.41
N ILE A 104 7.91 -12.31 -10.11
CA ILE A 104 6.96 -13.29 -10.67
C ILE A 104 6.88 -13.14 -12.19
N GLY A 105 6.70 -11.90 -12.69
CA GLY A 105 6.66 -11.64 -14.13
C GLY A 105 7.97 -12.00 -14.85
N GLY A 106 9.10 -11.71 -14.22
CA GLY A 106 10.43 -12.03 -14.74
C GLY A 106 10.69 -13.53 -14.84
N LEU A 107 10.31 -14.31 -13.82
CA LEU A 107 10.41 -15.77 -13.86
C LEU A 107 9.46 -16.38 -14.89
N ALA A 108 8.24 -15.86 -15.02
CA ALA A 108 7.27 -16.34 -16.02
C ALA A 108 7.77 -16.07 -17.45
N PHE A 109 8.34 -14.89 -17.71
CA PHE A 109 8.89 -14.55 -19.03
C PHE A 109 10.20 -15.31 -19.33
N GLY A 110 11.07 -15.45 -18.33
CA GLY A 110 12.36 -16.13 -18.44
C GLY A 110 12.30 -17.65 -18.31
N ALA A 111 11.11 -18.26 -18.19
CA ALA A 111 10.95 -19.68 -17.91
C ALA A 111 11.62 -20.59 -18.97
N ALA A 112 11.70 -20.15 -20.23
CA ALA A 112 12.39 -20.87 -21.30
C ALA A 112 13.93 -20.86 -21.19
N MET A 113 14.49 -19.98 -20.36
CA MET A 113 15.95 -19.80 -20.18
C MET A 113 16.49 -20.53 -18.93
N ILE A 114 15.60 -21.09 -18.11
CA ILE A 114 15.91 -21.85 -16.89
C ILE A 114 15.14 -23.17 -16.91
N SER A 115 15.37 -24.07 -15.96
CA SER A 115 14.54 -25.27 -15.88
C SER A 115 13.12 -24.90 -15.42
N GLU A 116 12.11 -25.52 -16.03
CA GLU A 116 10.69 -25.28 -15.67
C GLU A 116 10.43 -25.53 -14.18
N ALA A 117 11.07 -26.55 -13.59
CA ALA A 117 10.96 -26.85 -12.16
C ALA A 117 11.50 -25.70 -11.29
N MET A 118 12.62 -25.08 -11.67
CA MET A 118 13.18 -23.93 -10.95
C MET A 118 12.30 -22.68 -11.10
N ALA A 119 11.79 -22.43 -12.31
CA ALA A 119 10.86 -21.33 -12.57
C ALA A 119 9.61 -21.44 -11.70
N ASN A 120 8.97 -22.63 -11.71
CA ASN A 120 7.76 -22.90 -10.95
C ASN A 120 7.99 -22.79 -9.45
N LEU A 121 9.11 -23.33 -8.94
CA LEU A 121 9.46 -23.19 -7.52
C LEU A 121 9.61 -21.71 -7.13
N GLY A 122 10.34 -20.92 -7.93
CA GLY A 122 10.52 -19.49 -7.68
C GLY A 122 9.19 -18.73 -7.70
N ILE A 123 8.31 -19.00 -8.66
CA ILE A 123 6.98 -18.39 -8.75
C ILE A 123 6.14 -18.73 -7.51
N VAL A 124 6.12 -20.00 -7.07
CA VAL A 124 5.37 -20.42 -5.88
C VAL A 124 5.88 -19.71 -4.61
N LEU A 125 7.19 -19.61 -4.44
CA LEU A 125 7.78 -18.92 -3.29
C LEU A 125 7.44 -17.42 -3.29
N LEU A 126 7.52 -16.76 -4.44
CA LEU A 126 7.17 -15.35 -4.58
C LEU A 126 5.67 -15.10 -4.39
N LEU A 127 4.80 -15.97 -4.89
CA LEU A 127 3.35 -15.90 -4.63
C LEU A 127 3.06 -16.07 -3.13
N GLY A 128 3.72 -17.01 -2.45
CA GLY A 128 3.62 -17.17 -1.00
C GLY A 128 4.04 -15.91 -0.25
N ALA A 129 5.16 -15.30 -0.64
CA ALA A 129 5.63 -14.04 -0.06
C ALA A 129 4.66 -12.88 -0.33
N LEU A 130 4.06 -12.82 -1.52
CA LEU A 130 3.07 -11.82 -1.88
C LEU A 130 1.80 -11.93 -1.02
N LEU A 131 1.30 -13.15 -0.82
CA LEU A 131 0.13 -13.41 0.02
C LEU A 131 0.41 -13.07 1.48
N ALA A 132 1.60 -13.38 1.98
CA ALA A 132 2.01 -13.00 3.33
C ALA A 132 2.10 -11.47 3.50
N LEU A 133 2.69 -10.78 2.53
CA LEU A 133 2.74 -9.31 2.52
C LEU A 133 1.34 -8.70 2.46
N LEU A 134 0.45 -9.27 1.65
CA LEU A 134 -0.94 -8.84 1.55
C LEU A 134 -1.67 -8.99 2.89
N ALA A 135 -1.57 -10.16 3.53
CA ALA A 135 -2.16 -10.41 4.84
C ALA A 135 -1.62 -9.43 5.89
N PHE A 136 -0.31 -9.15 5.87
CA PHE A 136 0.30 -8.13 6.71
C PHE A 136 -0.28 -6.74 6.44
N CYS A 137 -0.43 -6.33 5.17
CA CYS A 137 -0.99 -5.02 4.83
C CYS A 137 -2.45 -4.88 5.31
N ILE A 138 -3.26 -5.93 5.18
CA ILE A 138 -4.64 -5.96 5.68
C ILE A 138 -4.66 -5.83 7.21
N ALA A 139 -3.85 -6.64 7.90
CA ALA A 139 -3.75 -6.58 9.37
C ALA A 139 -3.28 -5.21 9.85
N ALA A 140 -2.30 -4.60 9.17
CA ALA A 140 -1.79 -3.27 9.47
C ALA A 140 -2.86 -2.19 9.26
N LEU A 141 -3.64 -2.26 8.18
CA LEU A 141 -4.77 -1.35 7.94
C LEU A 141 -5.81 -1.43 9.07
N ILE A 142 -6.26 -2.65 9.41
CA ILE A 142 -7.23 -2.88 10.47
C ILE A 142 -6.68 -2.37 11.82
N GLY A 143 -5.42 -2.70 12.12
CA GLY A 143 -4.74 -2.26 13.34
C GLY A 143 -4.64 -0.74 13.44
N LEU A 144 -4.25 -0.06 12.34
CA LEU A 144 -4.17 1.40 12.28
C LEU A 144 -5.53 2.06 12.47
N VAL A 145 -6.59 1.55 11.83
CA VAL A 145 -7.94 2.07 11.99
C VAL A 145 -8.41 1.95 13.44
N ARG A 146 -8.23 0.78 14.06
CA ARG A 146 -8.59 0.57 15.48
C ARG A 146 -7.79 1.47 16.41
N TRP A 147 -6.50 1.60 16.18
CA TRP A 147 -5.63 2.49 16.96
C TRP A 147 -6.08 3.95 16.86
N LEU A 148 -6.42 4.43 15.66
CA LEU A 148 -6.91 5.79 15.45
C LEU A 148 -8.25 6.03 16.14
N GLN A 149 -9.18 5.08 16.07
CA GLN A 149 -10.48 5.16 16.75
C GLN A 149 -10.31 5.30 18.27
N ASN A 150 -9.46 4.45 18.87
CA ASN A 150 -9.21 4.50 20.31
C ASN A 150 -8.53 5.80 20.74
N SER A 151 -7.59 6.31 19.93
CA SER A 151 -6.86 7.55 20.24
C SER A 151 -7.75 8.79 20.22
N GLU A 152 -8.77 8.84 19.36
CA GLU A 152 -9.73 9.96 19.29
C GLU A 152 -10.73 9.88 20.46
N LEU A 153 -11.16 8.68 20.86
CA LEU A 153 -12.05 8.48 22.02
C LEU A 153 -11.42 8.94 23.34
N GLU A 154 -10.12 8.74 23.53
CA GLU A 154 -9.39 9.19 24.73
C GLU A 154 -9.35 10.73 24.84
N LEU A 155 -9.33 11.45 23.72
CA LEU A 155 -9.30 12.92 23.71
C LEU A 155 -10.67 13.55 24.04
N THR A 156 -11.74 12.77 23.92
CA THR A 156 -13.12 13.23 24.18
C THR A 156 -13.66 12.84 25.57
N ARG A 157 -12.87 12.15 26.39
CA ARG A 157 -13.26 11.83 27.77
C ARG A 157 -13.13 13.10 28.65
N PRO A 158 -14.20 13.50 29.36
CA PRO A 158 -14.23 14.70 30.20
C PRO A 158 -13.34 14.59 31.44
#